data_AF-A5J0G2-F1
#
_entry.id   AF-A5J0G2-F1
#
_cell.length_a   1.000
_cell.length_b   1.000
_cell.length_c   1.000
_cell.angle_alpha   90.00
_cell.angle_beta   90.00
_cell.angle_gamma   90.00
#
_symmetry.space_group_name_H-M   'P 1'
#
loop_
_entity.id
_entity.type
_entity.pdbx_description
1 polymer ?
#
loop_
_entity_poly.entity_id
_entity_poly.type
_entity_poly.pdbx_seq_one_letter_code
_entity_poly.pdbx_strand_id
1 'polypeptide(L)'
;DPTVDVLGLPDWVKTIFLDVGLGMIVFTCILGQLTTQVNASHCMIDFINNYFALFTLYTTMVVEFSGIMHSSYLIQNILSMASGKPIQSNEEPCSGFTLVFFWGRVLMSLAILGFCLAVTLAALFNGQTMIAVKYPSISVGVSVFLFFFFMAIVGMLEGMQIAFFAVAKLPASERGTSFFGKKTCDLLFKGNGENLPGFMIGRQLTVVASFFLVASITGLNITPGEGNNIFGISDSAQTFLNYGFHGAVITTILASITWQLAASAFPIAFLNNPVTYILLIIALALERSGLCSGAWV
;
A
#
# COMPACT_ATOMS: atom_id res chain seq x y z
N ASP A 1 -5.00 -0.49 -27.53
CA ASP A 1 -4.45 0.06 -28.77
C ASP A 1 -5.04 1.44 -29.00
N PRO A 2 -4.26 2.52 -28.91
CA PRO A 2 -4.74 3.89 -29.09
C PRO A 2 -5.25 4.18 -30.52
N THR A 3 -5.02 3.29 -31.48
CA THR A 3 -5.51 3.43 -32.86
C THR A 3 -6.98 3.07 -33.05
N VAL A 4 -7.61 2.42 -32.07
CA VAL A 4 -9.05 2.15 -32.09
C VAL A 4 -9.81 3.42 -31.71
N ASP A 5 -10.87 3.74 -32.46
CA ASP A 5 -11.72 4.88 -32.15
C ASP A 5 -12.49 4.62 -30.85
N VAL A 6 -12.07 5.29 -29.79
CA VAL A 6 -12.73 5.29 -28.49
C VAL A 6 -13.27 6.70 -28.27
N LEU A 7 -14.60 6.83 -28.39
CA LEU A 7 -15.35 8.06 -28.13
C LEU A 7 -14.96 9.27 -28.99
N GLY A 8 -14.29 9.10 -30.14
CA GLY A 8 -13.87 10.21 -31.00
C GLY A 8 -12.80 11.12 -30.38
N LEU A 9 -12.09 10.65 -29.35
CA LEU A 9 -11.11 11.45 -28.63
C LEU A 9 -9.79 11.60 -29.42
N PRO A 10 -9.09 12.75 -29.30
CA PRO A 10 -7.77 12.93 -29.89
C PRO A 10 -6.77 11.88 -29.40
N ASP A 11 -5.83 11.49 -30.26
CA ASP A 11 -4.85 10.42 -29.96
C ASP A 11 -4.02 10.72 -28.71
N TRP A 12 -3.65 11.99 -28.48
CA TRP A 12 -2.90 12.36 -27.27
C TRP A 12 -3.71 12.16 -25.98
N VAL A 13 -5.04 12.33 -26.01
CA VAL A 13 -5.93 12.07 -24.87
C VAL A 13 -6.03 10.58 -24.62
N LYS A 14 -6.19 9.78 -25.68
CA LYS A 14 -6.23 8.31 -25.58
C LYS A 14 -4.92 7.77 -25.01
N THR A 15 -3.77 8.28 -25.45
CA THR A 15 -2.46 7.87 -24.92
C THR A 15 -2.33 8.19 -23.44
N ILE A 16 -2.69 9.41 -22.99
CA ILE A 16 -2.54 9.80 -21.59
C ILE A 16 -3.55 9.06 -20.68
N PHE A 17 -4.82 9.00 -21.06
CA PHE A 17 -5.86 8.46 -20.20
C PHE A 17 -5.99 6.93 -20.26
N LEU A 18 -5.83 6.33 -21.44
CA LEU A 18 -6.06 4.90 -21.67
C LEU A 18 -4.76 4.09 -21.67
N ASP A 19 -3.71 4.59 -22.32
CA ASP A 19 -2.47 3.80 -22.52
C ASP A 19 -1.49 3.94 -21.34
N VAL A 20 -1.27 5.16 -20.87
CA VAL A 20 -0.53 5.44 -19.62
C VAL A 20 -1.34 5.01 -18.40
N GLY A 21 -2.67 4.94 -18.51
CA GLY A 21 -3.56 4.47 -17.45
C GLY A 21 -3.93 5.54 -16.41
N LEU A 22 -3.67 6.82 -16.70
CA LEU A 22 -4.01 7.93 -15.81
C LEU A 22 -5.52 7.97 -15.50
N GLY A 23 -6.37 7.63 -16.49
CA GLY A 23 -7.82 7.58 -16.29
C GLY A 23 -8.23 6.54 -15.25
N MET A 24 -7.64 5.35 -15.30
CA MET A 24 -7.90 4.29 -14.32
C MET A 24 -7.39 4.65 -12.92
N ILE A 25 -6.21 5.30 -12.84
CA ILE A 25 -5.65 5.77 -11.58
C ILE A 25 -6.57 6.82 -10.94
N VAL A 26 -6.99 7.83 -11.71
CA VAL A 26 -7.88 8.91 -11.21
C VAL A 26 -9.24 8.35 -10.84
N PHE A 27 -9.83 7.47 -11.65
CA PHE A 27 -11.10 6.81 -11.37
C PHE A 27 -11.03 6.01 -10.06
N THR A 28 -10.01 5.15 -9.92
CA THR A 28 -9.83 4.30 -8.73
C THR A 28 -9.56 5.16 -7.48
N CYS A 29 -8.78 6.23 -7.65
CA CYS A 29 -8.46 7.16 -6.56
C CYS A 29 -9.71 7.93 -6.10
N ILE A 30 -10.41 8.63 -7.00
CA ILE A 30 -11.54 9.49 -6.63
C ILE A 30 -12.73 8.65 -6.18
N LEU A 31 -13.27 7.80 -7.07
CA LEU A 31 -14.51 7.08 -6.81
C LEU A 31 -14.31 5.83 -5.96
N GLY A 32 -13.17 5.15 -6.12
CA GLY A 32 -12.91 3.90 -5.41
C GLY A 32 -12.47 4.08 -3.96
N GLN A 33 -11.81 5.20 -3.63
CA GLN A 33 -11.12 5.34 -2.34
C GLN A 33 -11.38 6.68 -1.67
N LEU A 34 -11.09 7.80 -2.36
CA LEU A 34 -11.10 9.13 -1.76
C LEU A 34 -12.48 9.56 -1.24
N THR A 35 -13.56 9.38 -2.02
CA THR A 35 -14.91 9.75 -1.55
C THR A 35 -15.25 9.07 -0.22
N THR A 36 -14.92 7.78 -0.09
CA THR A 36 -15.15 7.06 1.18
C THR A 36 -14.23 7.55 2.30
N GLN A 37 -12.98 7.89 1.99
CA GLN A 37 -12.01 8.38 2.95
C GLN A 37 -12.35 9.79 3.47
N VAL A 38 -12.86 10.67 2.60
CA VAL A 38 -13.33 12.01 2.97
C VAL A 38 -14.57 11.91 3.84
N ASN A 39 -15.56 11.08 3.46
CA ASN A 39 -16.74 10.86 4.29
C ASN A 39 -16.37 10.29 5.66
N ALA A 40 -15.43 9.34 5.69
CA ALA A 40 -14.93 8.77 6.93
C ALA A 40 -14.13 9.78 7.79
N SER A 41 -13.45 10.77 7.20
CA SER A 41 -12.69 11.76 7.97
C SER A 41 -13.56 12.84 8.59
N HIS A 42 -14.66 13.24 7.92
CA HIS A 42 -15.58 14.26 8.41
C HIS A 42 -16.71 13.70 9.29
N CYS A 43 -17.29 12.56 8.91
CA CYS A 43 -18.46 11.97 9.56
C CYS A 43 -18.17 10.54 10.04
N MET A 44 -17.12 10.36 10.84
CA MET A 44 -16.61 9.06 11.30
C MET A 44 -17.69 8.11 11.83
N ILE A 45 -18.52 8.57 12.77
CA ILE A 45 -19.52 7.73 13.44
C ILE A 45 -20.62 7.32 12.46
N ASP A 46 -21.11 8.26 11.65
CA ASP A 46 -22.16 7.99 10.67
C ASP A 46 -21.65 7.06 9.55
N PHE A 47 -20.38 7.20 9.16
CA PHE A 47 -19.75 6.33 8.16
C PHE A 47 -19.67 4.87 8.62
N ILE A 48 -19.44 4.61 9.90
CA ILE A 48 -19.39 3.23 10.44
C ILE A 48 -20.75 2.69 10.89
N ASN A 49 -21.74 3.57 11.10
CA ASN A 49 -23.05 3.20 11.63
C ASN A 49 -23.99 2.68 10.53
N ASN A 50 -23.60 1.61 9.84
CA ASN A 50 -24.44 0.93 8.85
C ASN A 50 -24.08 -0.56 8.71
N TYR A 51 -25.02 -1.36 8.18
CA TYR A 51 -24.84 -2.80 8.01
C TYR A 51 -23.68 -3.17 7.09
N PHE A 52 -23.37 -2.33 6.10
CA PHE A 52 -22.29 -2.59 5.16
C PHE A 52 -20.91 -2.44 5.81
N ALA A 53 -20.73 -1.44 6.66
CA ALA A 53 -19.54 -1.26 7.49
C ALA A 53 -19.35 -2.43 8.46
N LEU A 54 -20.44 -2.90 9.10
CA LEU A 54 -20.41 -4.08 9.96
C LEU A 54 -20.04 -5.37 9.18
N PHE A 55 -20.61 -5.57 8.00
CA PHE A 55 -20.25 -6.68 7.11
C PHE A 55 -18.76 -6.65 6.73
N THR A 56 -18.24 -5.46 6.41
CA THR A 56 -16.83 -5.26 6.06
C THR A 56 -15.94 -5.61 7.25
N LEU A 57 -16.30 -5.19 8.47
CA LEU A 57 -15.58 -5.53 9.69
C LEU A 57 -15.55 -7.05 9.95
N TYR A 58 -16.67 -7.75 9.80
CA TYR A 58 -16.66 -9.22 9.97
C TYR A 58 -15.81 -9.92 8.91
N THR A 59 -15.82 -9.41 7.67
CA THR A 59 -14.97 -9.94 6.60
C THR A 59 -13.49 -9.77 6.93
N THR A 60 -13.07 -8.59 7.43
CA THR A 60 -11.68 -8.38 7.85
C THR A 60 -11.30 -9.23 9.06
N MET A 61 -12.21 -9.43 10.01
CA MET A 61 -11.98 -10.36 11.14
C MET A 61 -11.80 -11.81 10.68
N VAL A 62 -12.53 -12.27 9.65
CA VAL A 62 -12.34 -13.62 9.08
C VAL A 62 -10.98 -13.74 8.39
N VAL A 63 -10.57 -12.71 7.65
CA VAL A 63 -9.24 -12.68 7.02
C VAL A 63 -8.14 -12.67 8.08
N GLU A 64 -8.30 -11.90 9.16
CA GLU A 64 -7.38 -11.90 10.29
C GLU A 64 -7.32 -13.27 10.97
N PHE A 65 -8.47 -13.90 11.21
CA PHE A 65 -8.54 -15.24 11.77
C PHE A 65 -7.84 -16.27 10.88
N SER A 66 -7.97 -16.17 9.55
CA SER A 66 -7.30 -17.06 8.59
C SER A 66 -5.77 -17.04 8.72
N GLY A 67 -5.21 -15.91 9.15
CA GLY A 67 -3.77 -15.77 9.38
C GLY A 67 -2.93 -15.56 8.13
N ILE A 68 -3.53 -15.37 6.95
CA ILE A 68 -2.77 -15.19 5.69
C ILE A 68 -1.82 -13.98 5.79
N MET A 69 -2.16 -12.95 6.57
CA MET A 69 -1.37 -11.72 6.74
C MET A 69 -0.44 -11.72 7.98
N HIS A 70 -0.38 -12.80 8.76
CA HIS A 70 0.29 -12.85 10.06
C HIS A 70 1.82 -12.64 10.05
N SER A 71 2.47 -12.81 8.88
CA SER A 71 3.91 -12.49 8.74
C SER A 71 4.22 -11.03 9.05
N SER A 72 3.25 -10.12 8.89
CA SER A 72 3.40 -8.71 9.28
C SER A 72 3.63 -8.51 10.78
N TYR A 73 3.00 -9.30 11.65
CA TYR A 73 3.25 -9.29 13.10
C TYR A 73 4.65 -9.78 13.45
N LEU A 74 5.15 -10.80 12.74
CA LEU A 74 6.52 -11.24 12.93
C LEU A 74 7.51 -10.13 12.56
N ILE A 75 7.29 -9.46 11.42
CA ILE A 75 8.13 -8.33 11.02
C ILE A 75 8.05 -7.21 12.05
N GLN A 76 6.85 -6.91 12.59
CA GLN A 76 6.68 -5.94 13.66
C GLN A 76 7.48 -6.30 14.92
N ASN A 77 7.43 -7.57 15.34
CA ASN A 77 8.19 -8.07 16.49
C ASN A 77 9.71 -7.93 16.25
N ILE A 78 10.19 -8.25 15.05
CA ILE A 78 11.60 -8.07 14.67
C ILE A 78 11.99 -6.58 14.73
N LEU A 79 11.16 -5.69 14.19
CA LEU A 79 11.39 -4.25 14.22
C LEU A 79 11.40 -3.69 15.65
N SER A 80 10.53 -4.19 16.52
CA SER A 80 10.49 -3.83 17.94
C SER A 80 11.74 -4.28 18.68
N MET A 81 12.18 -5.52 18.45
CA MET A 81 13.44 -6.05 19.00
C MET A 81 14.64 -5.23 18.52
N ALA A 82 14.72 -4.94 17.23
CA ALA A 82 15.79 -4.12 16.64
C ALA A 82 15.79 -2.68 17.16
N SER A 83 14.61 -2.12 17.45
CA SER A 83 14.45 -0.74 17.95
C SER A 83 14.61 -0.63 19.47
N GLY A 84 14.72 -1.76 20.20
CA GLY A 84 14.86 -1.78 21.66
C GLY A 84 13.65 -1.22 22.42
N LYS A 85 12.49 -1.08 21.76
CA LYS A 85 11.27 -0.51 22.35
C LYS A 85 10.14 -1.54 22.27
N PRO A 86 9.60 -2.01 23.41
CA PRO A 86 8.55 -3.03 23.41
C PRO A 86 7.26 -2.47 22.79
N ILE A 87 6.58 -3.30 22.00
CA ILE A 87 5.23 -2.99 21.51
C ILE A 87 4.29 -3.03 22.72
N GLN A 88 3.65 -1.92 23.02
CA GLN A 88 2.57 -1.90 24.02
C GLN A 88 1.34 -2.55 23.39
N SER A 89 1.14 -3.85 23.66
CA SER A 89 -0.08 -4.55 23.33
C SER A 89 -1.03 -4.53 24.52
N ASN A 90 -2.31 -4.28 24.26
CA ASN A 90 -3.38 -4.40 25.25
C ASN A 90 -3.93 -5.85 25.34
N GLU A 91 -3.39 -6.78 24.55
CA GLU A 91 -3.82 -8.18 24.55
C GLU A 91 -3.13 -9.00 25.65
N GLU A 92 -3.88 -9.93 26.23
CA GLU A 92 -3.34 -10.88 27.20
C GLU A 92 -2.24 -11.75 26.57
N PRO A 93 -1.17 -12.08 27.32
CA PRO A 93 -0.08 -12.87 26.78
C PRO A 93 -0.57 -14.25 26.31
N CYS A 94 -0.37 -14.54 25.03
CA CYS A 94 -0.76 -15.81 24.41
C CYS A 94 -0.14 -17.00 25.16
N SER A 95 -0.98 -17.83 25.78
CA SER A 95 -0.56 -19.03 26.52
C SER A 95 -1.07 -20.31 25.87
N GLY A 96 -0.28 -21.38 25.94
CA GLY A 96 -0.67 -22.73 25.53
C GLY A 96 -1.05 -22.86 24.05
N PHE A 97 -2.24 -23.39 23.78
CA PHE A 97 -2.74 -23.66 22.43
C PHE A 97 -2.86 -22.40 21.57
N THR A 98 -3.22 -21.26 22.17
CA THR A 98 -3.34 -19.98 21.47
C THR A 98 -1.99 -19.51 20.90
N LEU A 99 -0.90 -19.76 21.64
CA LEU A 99 0.45 -19.43 21.18
C LEU A 99 0.86 -20.30 19.98
N VAL A 100 0.61 -21.62 20.06
CA VAL A 100 0.92 -22.55 18.97
C VAL A 100 0.08 -22.22 17.73
N PHE A 101 -1.20 -21.92 17.90
CA PHE A 101 -2.09 -21.52 16.81
C PHE A 101 -1.65 -20.20 16.16
N PHE A 102 -1.20 -19.23 16.96
CA PHE A 102 -0.63 -17.98 16.46
C PHE A 102 0.61 -18.22 15.61
N TRP A 103 1.61 -18.94 16.14
CA TRP A 103 2.86 -19.21 15.42
C TRP A 103 2.68 -20.12 14.20
N GLY A 104 1.74 -21.06 14.24
CA GLY A 104 1.35 -21.86 13.07
C GLY A 104 0.85 -21.00 11.92
N ARG A 105 -0.02 -20.02 12.21
CA ARG A 105 -0.51 -19.04 11.22
C ARG A 105 0.60 -18.12 10.71
N VAL A 106 1.52 -17.69 11.59
CA VAL A 106 2.72 -16.93 11.19
C VAL A 106 3.57 -17.73 10.20
N LEU A 107 3.84 -19.00 10.49
CA LEU A 107 4.64 -19.87 9.62
C LEU A 107 3.96 -20.08 8.26
N MET A 108 2.64 -20.32 8.25
CA MET A 108 1.85 -20.42 7.02
C MET A 108 1.94 -19.12 6.20
N SER A 109 1.74 -17.96 6.83
CA SER A 109 1.83 -16.65 6.17
C SER A 109 3.22 -16.40 5.58
N LEU A 110 4.29 -16.77 6.31
CA LEU A 110 5.66 -16.67 5.81
C LEU A 110 5.90 -17.58 4.59
N ALA A 111 5.37 -18.80 4.61
CA ALA A 111 5.50 -19.70 3.48
C ALA A 111 4.78 -19.16 2.23
N ILE A 112 3.56 -18.63 2.40
CA ILE A 112 2.80 -17.99 1.32
C ILE A 112 3.56 -16.77 0.78
N LEU A 113 4.01 -15.86 1.66
CA LEU A 113 4.76 -14.68 1.27
C LEU A 113 6.06 -15.04 0.55
N GLY A 114 6.81 -16.02 1.07
CA GLY A 114 8.04 -16.51 0.47
C GLY A 114 7.81 -17.09 -0.92
N PHE A 115 6.76 -17.88 -1.10
CA PHE A 115 6.36 -18.40 -2.41
C PHE A 115 5.97 -17.27 -3.37
N CYS A 116 5.15 -16.30 -2.95
CA CYS A 116 4.75 -15.18 -3.78
C CYS A 116 5.97 -14.35 -4.23
N LEU A 117 6.91 -14.07 -3.31
CA LEU A 117 8.16 -13.37 -3.62
C LEU A 117 9.02 -14.16 -4.61
N ALA A 118 9.14 -15.47 -4.42
CA ALA A 118 9.90 -16.34 -5.33
C ALA A 118 9.32 -16.31 -6.74
N VAL A 119 8.00 -16.47 -6.89
CA VAL A 119 7.28 -16.37 -8.17
C VAL A 119 7.51 -15.00 -8.82
N THR A 120 7.36 -13.92 -8.06
CA THR A 120 7.49 -12.55 -8.57
C THR A 120 8.90 -12.27 -9.04
N LEU A 121 9.90 -12.56 -8.20
CA LEU A 121 11.30 -12.29 -8.51
C LEU A 121 11.80 -13.17 -9.66
N ALA A 122 11.44 -14.46 -9.69
CA ALA A 122 11.81 -15.34 -10.79
C ALA A 122 11.21 -14.86 -12.12
N ALA A 123 9.92 -14.49 -12.14
CA ALA A 123 9.29 -13.92 -13.33
C ALA A 123 9.96 -12.61 -13.76
N LEU A 124 10.29 -11.74 -12.79
CA LEU A 124 10.91 -10.45 -13.06
C LEU A 124 12.33 -10.60 -13.62
N PHE A 125 13.13 -11.51 -13.05
CA PHE A 125 14.48 -11.82 -13.54
C PHE A 125 14.48 -12.47 -14.93
N ASN A 126 13.45 -13.26 -15.24
CA ASN A 126 13.28 -13.88 -16.55
C ASN A 126 12.61 -12.95 -17.58
N GLY A 127 12.22 -11.73 -17.21
CA GLY A 127 11.53 -10.79 -18.11
C GLY A 127 10.11 -11.22 -18.48
N GLN A 128 9.49 -12.11 -17.71
CA GLN A 128 8.17 -12.70 -17.96
C GLN A 128 7.03 -11.90 -17.30
N THR A 129 7.22 -10.59 -17.11
CA THR A 129 6.30 -9.69 -16.40
C THR A 129 5.68 -8.67 -17.35
N MET A 130 4.50 -8.16 -17.01
CA MET A 130 3.79 -7.17 -17.83
C MET A 130 4.61 -5.89 -18.08
N ILE A 131 5.46 -5.48 -17.15
CA ILE A 131 6.36 -4.32 -17.33
C ILE A 131 7.35 -4.53 -18.49
N ALA A 132 7.81 -5.77 -18.73
CA ALA A 132 8.73 -6.07 -19.83
C ALA A 132 8.06 -5.95 -21.20
N VAL A 133 6.76 -6.26 -21.27
CA VAL A 133 5.94 -6.09 -22.48
C VAL A 133 5.58 -4.61 -22.68
N LYS A 134 5.16 -3.93 -21.61
CA LYS A 134 4.69 -2.54 -21.69
C LYS A 134 5.82 -1.55 -21.91
N TYR A 135 7.00 -1.80 -21.33
CA TYR A 135 8.16 -0.92 -21.42
C TYR A 135 9.44 -1.73 -21.72
N PRO A 136 9.64 -2.16 -22.98
CA PRO A 136 10.77 -3.02 -23.36
C PRO A 136 12.14 -2.36 -23.20
N SER A 137 12.20 -1.03 -23.05
CA SER A 137 13.43 -0.28 -22.79
C SER A 137 13.93 -0.36 -21.34
N ILE A 138 13.10 -0.87 -20.41
CA ILE A 138 13.47 -0.98 -18.99
C ILE A 138 14.22 -2.30 -18.78
N SER A 139 15.48 -2.20 -18.33
CA SER A 139 16.26 -3.38 -17.97
C SER A 139 15.67 -4.09 -16.74
N VAL A 140 15.87 -5.41 -16.66
CA VAL A 140 15.45 -6.24 -15.51
C VAL A 140 15.92 -5.65 -14.17
N GLY A 141 17.17 -5.18 -14.09
CA GLY A 141 17.71 -4.57 -12.87
C GLY A 141 16.96 -3.30 -12.45
N VAL A 142 16.56 -2.47 -13.41
CA VAL A 142 15.74 -1.28 -13.15
C VAL A 142 14.34 -1.69 -12.69
N SER A 143 13.72 -2.72 -13.27
CA SER A 143 12.40 -3.19 -12.82
C SER A 143 12.43 -3.72 -11.39
N VAL A 144 13.48 -4.44 -10.98
CA VAL A 144 13.67 -4.89 -9.60
C VAL A 144 13.86 -3.71 -8.65
N PHE A 145 14.66 -2.72 -9.04
CA PHE A 145 14.81 -1.49 -8.26
C PHE A 145 13.47 -0.76 -8.10
N LEU A 146 12.74 -0.55 -9.20
CA LEU A 146 11.45 0.12 -9.20
C LEU A 146 10.42 -0.61 -8.34
N PHE A 147 10.43 -1.96 -8.36
CA PHE A 147 9.57 -2.77 -7.50
C PHE A 147 9.75 -2.42 -6.02
N PHE A 148 10.98 -2.49 -5.50
CA PHE A 148 11.26 -2.17 -4.10
C PHE A 148 11.08 -0.68 -3.79
N PHE A 149 11.45 0.20 -4.73
CA PHE A 149 11.28 1.64 -4.60
C PHE A 149 9.81 2.01 -4.42
N PHE A 150 8.91 1.55 -5.31
CA PHE A 150 7.48 1.85 -5.19
C PHE A 150 6.86 1.17 -3.97
N MET A 151 7.26 -0.05 -3.61
CA MET A 151 6.82 -0.69 -2.36
C MET A 151 7.22 0.15 -1.13
N ALA A 152 8.41 0.73 -1.10
CA ALA A 152 8.86 1.60 -0.02
C ALA A 152 8.10 2.93 0.03
N ILE A 153 7.82 3.54 -1.13
CA ILE A 153 7.02 4.77 -1.21
C ILE A 153 5.60 4.53 -0.71
N VAL A 154 4.94 3.45 -1.16
CA VAL A 154 3.61 3.06 -0.67
C VAL A 154 3.64 2.84 0.83
N GLY A 155 4.61 2.06 1.33
CA GLY A 155 4.77 1.77 2.75
C GLY A 155 4.93 3.02 3.59
N MET A 156 5.77 3.96 3.15
CA MET A 156 5.92 5.24 3.82
C MET A 156 4.61 6.03 3.83
N LEU A 157 3.89 6.13 2.72
CA LEU A 157 2.64 6.90 2.63
C LEU A 157 1.50 6.29 3.45
N GLU A 158 1.39 4.96 3.52
CA GLU A 158 0.41 4.25 4.34
C GLU A 158 0.75 4.35 5.83
N GLY A 159 2.02 4.12 6.19
CA GLY A 159 2.50 4.29 7.56
C GLY A 159 2.35 5.73 8.05
N MET A 160 2.68 6.73 7.22
CA MET A 160 2.55 8.15 7.56
C MET A 160 1.12 8.54 7.95
N GLN A 161 0.09 8.01 7.28
CA GLN A 161 -1.30 8.31 7.63
C GLN A 161 -1.59 7.91 9.09
N ILE A 162 -1.19 6.71 9.49
CA ILE A 162 -1.39 6.22 10.86
C ILE A 162 -0.53 7.00 11.85
N ALA A 163 0.73 7.25 11.51
CA ALA A 163 1.63 8.03 12.36
C ALA A 163 1.10 9.45 12.61
N PHE A 164 0.57 10.11 11.58
CA PHE A 164 -0.01 11.44 11.70
C PHE A 164 -1.28 11.45 12.55
N PHE A 165 -2.15 10.46 12.42
CA PHE A 165 -3.30 10.31 13.31
C PHE A 165 -2.92 10.03 14.77
N ALA A 166 -1.90 9.21 14.99
CA ALA A 166 -1.38 8.95 16.33
C ALA A 166 -0.80 10.24 16.96
N VAL A 167 -0.03 11.03 16.20
CA VAL A 167 0.54 12.30 16.67
C VAL A 167 -0.51 13.39 16.86
N ALA A 168 -1.60 13.39 16.09
CA ALA A 168 -2.72 14.32 16.29
C ALA A 168 -3.37 14.17 17.68
N LYS A 169 -3.30 12.99 18.27
CA LYS A 169 -3.79 12.71 19.64
C LYS A 169 -2.81 13.13 20.75
N LEU A 170 -1.55 13.43 20.41
CA LEU A 170 -0.54 13.83 21.40
C LEU A 170 -0.60 15.34 21.71
N PRO A 171 -0.29 15.75 22.95
CA PRO A 171 -0.11 17.16 23.30
C PRO A 171 1.00 17.81 22.47
N ALA A 172 0.87 19.10 22.15
CA ALA A 172 1.84 19.81 21.29
C ALA A 172 3.30 19.71 21.77
N SER A 173 3.52 19.65 23.09
CA SER A 173 4.85 19.50 23.71
C SER A 173 5.53 18.16 23.40
N GLU A 174 4.78 17.13 23.03
CA GLU A 174 5.27 15.77 22.80
C GLU A 174 5.40 15.42 21.30
N ARG A 175 5.04 16.36 20.40
CA ARG A 175 4.98 16.15 18.94
C ARG A 175 6.36 16.18 18.25
N GLY A 176 7.35 15.52 18.84
CA GLY A 176 8.69 15.36 18.28
C GLY A 176 9.67 16.46 18.70
N THR A 177 10.82 16.03 19.21
CA THR A 177 11.90 16.93 19.65
C THR A 177 12.95 17.19 18.56
N SER A 178 12.96 16.37 17.50
CA SER A 178 13.94 16.45 16.41
C SER A 178 13.62 17.56 15.40
N PHE A 179 14.62 17.98 14.61
CA PHE A 179 14.46 19.02 13.59
C PHE A 179 13.39 18.69 12.54
N PHE A 180 13.44 17.48 11.97
CA PHE A 180 12.44 17.03 10.97
C PHE A 180 11.09 16.73 11.61
N GLY A 181 11.07 16.22 12.84
CA GLY A 181 9.82 16.02 13.60
C GLY A 181 9.06 17.32 13.79
N LYS A 182 9.74 18.37 14.26
CA LYS A 182 9.15 19.72 14.41
C LYS A 182 8.67 20.28 13.08
N LYS A 183 9.52 20.27 12.04
CA LYS A 183 9.11 20.77 10.70
C LYS A 183 7.89 20.05 10.14
N THR A 184 7.83 18.73 10.32
CA THR A 184 6.70 17.92 9.85
C THR A 184 5.44 18.27 10.63
N CYS A 185 5.51 18.36 11.97
CA CYS A 185 4.39 18.78 12.80
C CYS A 185 3.92 20.19 12.52
N ASP A 186 4.84 21.14 12.41
CA ASP A 186 4.54 22.54 12.11
C ASP A 186 3.82 22.68 10.78
N LEU A 187 4.23 21.90 9.76
CA LEU A 187 3.56 21.88 8.47
C LEU A 187 2.20 21.17 8.56
N LEU A 188 2.13 20.01 9.21
CA LEU A 188 0.92 19.19 9.32
C LEU A 188 -0.21 19.90 10.07
N PHE A 189 0.11 20.64 11.13
CA PHE A 189 -0.88 21.37 11.95
C PHE A 189 -1.01 22.85 11.57
N LYS A 190 -0.33 23.31 10.51
CA LYS A 190 -0.49 24.68 10.00
C LYS A 190 -1.94 24.93 9.57
N GLY A 191 -2.42 26.15 9.78
CA GLY A 191 -3.78 26.54 9.37
C GLY A 191 -4.86 25.77 10.12
N ASN A 192 -4.72 25.68 11.46
CA ASN A 192 -5.67 24.95 12.32
C ASN A 192 -5.82 23.45 11.98
N GLY A 193 -4.81 22.83 11.35
CA GLY A 193 -4.82 21.41 11.01
C GLY A 193 -5.44 21.05 9.66
N GLU A 194 -5.73 22.03 8.79
CA GLU A 194 -6.26 21.81 7.43
C GLU A 194 -5.35 20.89 6.56
N ASN A 195 -4.03 20.92 6.81
CA ASN A 195 -3.09 20.10 6.05
C ASN A 195 -3.17 18.60 6.39
N LEU A 196 -3.77 18.19 7.51
CA LEU A 196 -3.91 16.77 7.85
C LEU A 196 -4.94 16.08 6.94
N PRO A 197 -6.18 16.56 6.79
CA PRO A 197 -7.09 16.09 5.75
C PRO A 197 -6.53 16.26 4.33
N GLY A 198 -5.87 17.38 4.04
CA GLY A 198 -5.25 17.62 2.73
C GLY A 198 -4.17 16.57 2.38
N PHE A 199 -3.33 16.18 3.34
CA PHE A 199 -2.38 15.09 3.17
C PHE A 199 -3.07 13.74 2.88
N MET A 200 -4.16 13.43 3.59
CA MET A 200 -4.88 12.16 3.41
C MET A 200 -5.38 11.98 1.98
N ILE A 201 -5.82 13.07 1.35
CA ILE A 201 -6.31 13.08 -0.04
C ILE A 201 -5.14 13.12 -1.01
N GLY A 202 -4.22 14.07 -0.81
CA GLY A 202 -3.08 14.29 -1.70
C GLY A 202 -2.14 13.09 -1.81
N ARG A 203 -1.96 12.32 -0.73
CA ARG A 203 -1.15 11.10 -0.77
C ARG A 203 -1.79 10.00 -1.63
N GLN A 204 -3.13 9.96 -1.71
CA GLN A 204 -3.84 8.80 -2.25
C GLN A 204 -3.56 8.63 -3.75
N LEU A 205 -3.41 9.73 -4.47
CA LEU A 205 -3.01 9.68 -5.88
C LEU A 205 -1.64 9.02 -6.06
N THR A 206 -0.66 9.35 -5.22
CA THR A 206 0.67 8.72 -5.26
C THR A 206 0.61 7.25 -4.85
N VAL A 207 -0.20 6.91 -3.84
CA VAL A 207 -0.41 5.52 -3.39
C VAL A 207 -1.02 4.67 -4.52
N VAL A 208 -2.13 5.11 -5.10
CA VAL A 208 -2.83 4.38 -6.18
C VAL A 208 -1.94 4.27 -7.41
N ALA A 209 -1.28 5.36 -7.83
CA ALA A 209 -0.36 5.32 -8.96
C ALA A 209 0.78 4.31 -8.73
N SER A 210 1.36 4.30 -7.52
CA SER A 210 2.42 3.36 -7.17
C SER A 210 1.92 1.91 -7.14
N PHE A 211 0.73 1.63 -6.61
CA PHE A 211 0.13 0.29 -6.66
C PHE A 211 -0.14 -0.19 -8.09
N PHE A 212 -0.61 0.69 -8.99
CA PHE A 212 -0.78 0.34 -10.41
C PHE A 212 0.53 0.00 -11.10
N LEU A 213 1.60 0.75 -10.81
CA LEU A 213 2.94 0.47 -11.32
C LEU A 213 3.49 -0.84 -10.76
N VAL A 214 3.36 -1.07 -9.46
CA VAL A 214 3.77 -2.34 -8.84
C VAL A 214 2.96 -3.51 -9.40
N ALA A 215 1.65 -3.37 -9.58
CA ALA A 215 0.82 -4.40 -10.20
C ALA A 215 1.29 -4.74 -11.62
N SER A 216 1.71 -3.72 -12.38
CA SER A 216 2.30 -3.92 -13.72
C SER A 216 3.67 -4.61 -13.65
N ILE A 217 4.46 -4.39 -12.60
CA ILE A 217 5.75 -5.06 -12.38
C ILE A 217 5.55 -6.52 -11.92
N THR A 218 4.56 -6.78 -11.07
CA THR A 218 4.30 -8.12 -10.51
C THR A 218 3.41 -8.99 -11.40
N GLY A 219 2.70 -8.40 -12.36
CA GLY A 219 1.79 -9.09 -13.26
C GLY A 219 2.57 -10.06 -14.15
N LEU A 220 2.18 -11.33 -14.17
CA LEU A 220 2.83 -12.36 -14.97
C LEU A 220 2.30 -12.32 -16.40
N ASN A 221 3.21 -12.46 -17.36
CA ASN A 221 2.91 -12.60 -18.78
C ASN A 221 3.49 -13.92 -19.29
N ILE A 222 2.94 -15.03 -18.79
CA ILE A 222 3.36 -16.39 -19.16
C ILE A 222 2.14 -17.10 -19.78
N THR A 223 2.27 -17.54 -21.02
CA THR A 223 1.21 -18.32 -21.70
C THR A 223 1.25 -19.78 -21.21
N PRO A 224 0.17 -20.28 -20.56
CA PRO A 224 0.11 -21.69 -20.15
C PRO A 224 0.16 -22.62 -21.38
N GLY A 225 0.78 -23.79 -21.25
CA GLY A 225 0.87 -24.81 -22.31
C GLY A 225 2.06 -24.67 -23.26
N GLU A 226 2.89 -23.62 -23.14
CA GLU A 226 4.10 -23.44 -23.97
C GLU A 226 5.37 -24.04 -23.34
N GLY A 227 5.26 -24.77 -22.23
CA GLY A 227 6.38 -25.39 -21.52
C GLY A 227 7.25 -24.41 -20.71
N ASN A 228 6.88 -23.13 -20.67
CA ASN A 228 7.60 -22.06 -19.97
C ASN A 228 6.95 -21.65 -18.63
N ASN A 229 6.14 -22.55 -18.04
CA ASN A 229 5.47 -22.29 -16.77
C ASN A 229 6.49 -22.06 -15.66
N ILE A 230 6.18 -21.14 -14.75
CA ILE A 230 7.08 -20.80 -13.65
C ILE A 230 7.30 -22.02 -12.75
N PHE A 231 8.56 -22.36 -12.50
CA PHE A 231 8.95 -23.56 -11.75
C PHE A 231 8.41 -24.89 -12.30
N GLY A 232 8.00 -24.94 -13.58
CA GLY A 232 7.48 -26.17 -14.20
C GLY A 232 6.13 -26.64 -13.64
N ILE A 233 5.34 -25.73 -13.06
CA ILE A 233 4.00 -26.05 -12.53
C ILE A 233 3.01 -26.41 -13.64
N SER A 234 1.88 -27.01 -13.26
CA SER A 234 0.79 -27.31 -14.20
C SER A 234 0.19 -26.05 -14.83
N ASP A 235 -0.37 -26.18 -16.04
CA ASP A 235 -0.99 -25.06 -16.76
C ASP A 235 -2.10 -24.40 -15.95
N SER A 236 -2.92 -25.19 -15.25
CA SER A 236 -3.99 -24.67 -14.39
C SER A 236 -3.47 -23.79 -13.24
N ALA A 237 -2.33 -24.17 -12.65
CA ALA A 237 -1.68 -23.39 -11.60
C ALA A 237 -1.05 -22.11 -12.19
N GLN A 238 -0.49 -22.17 -13.40
CA GLN A 238 0.01 -20.99 -14.09
C GLN A 238 -1.12 -20.00 -14.42
N THR A 239 -2.28 -20.48 -14.89
CA THR A 239 -3.46 -19.64 -15.11
C THR A 239 -3.88 -18.95 -13.81
N PHE A 240 -3.87 -19.67 -12.68
CA PHE A 240 -4.18 -19.08 -11.39
C PHE A 240 -3.18 -17.99 -10.97
N LEU A 241 -1.88 -18.22 -11.16
CA LEU A 241 -0.85 -17.21 -10.86
C LEU A 241 -0.96 -15.98 -11.77
N ASN A 242 -1.39 -16.16 -13.03
CA ASN A 242 -1.59 -15.05 -13.96
C ASN A 242 -2.71 -14.08 -13.51
N TYR A 243 -3.61 -14.47 -12.60
CA TYR A 243 -4.56 -13.54 -11.99
C TYR A 243 -3.90 -12.48 -11.09
N GLY A 244 -2.65 -12.66 -10.68
CA GLY A 244 -1.88 -11.64 -9.97
C GLY A 244 -2.05 -11.61 -8.44
N PHE A 245 -2.70 -12.63 -7.85
CA PHE A 245 -2.91 -12.71 -6.40
C PHE A 245 -1.61 -12.65 -5.60
N HIS A 246 -0.50 -13.19 -6.12
CA HIS A 246 0.81 -13.13 -5.47
C HIS A 246 1.30 -11.68 -5.30
N GLY A 247 1.11 -10.83 -6.31
CA GLY A 247 1.46 -9.42 -6.24
C GLY A 247 0.61 -8.68 -5.21
N ALA A 248 -0.68 -9.00 -5.14
CA ALA A 248 -1.58 -8.45 -4.12
C ALA A 248 -1.11 -8.85 -2.71
N VAL A 249 -0.84 -10.13 -2.46
CA VAL A 249 -0.35 -10.61 -1.15
C VAL A 249 0.95 -9.91 -0.74
N ILE A 250 1.93 -9.81 -1.64
CA ILE A 250 3.21 -9.16 -1.34
C ILE A 250 2.99 -7.69 -0.96
N THR A 251 2.24 -6.96 -1.77
CA THR A 251 2.03 -5.53 -1.56
C THR A 251 1.19 -5.26 -0.31
N THR A 252 0.17 -6.06 -0.03
CA THR A 252 -0.60 -5.97 1.21
C THR A 252 0.27 -6.18 2.43
N ILE A 253 1.10 -7.23 2.46
CA ILE A 253 1.93 -7.54 3.63
C ILE A 253 3.11 -6.57 3.75
N LEU A 254 3.94 -6.45 2.72
CA LEU A 254 5.24 -5.76 2.79
C LEU A 254 5.16 -4.27 2.47
N ALA A 255 4.29 -3.85 1.54
CA ALA A 255 4.15 -2.44 1.19
C ALA A 255 3.09 -1.72 2.01
N SER A 256 2.21 -2.43 2.74
CA SER A 256 1.12 -1.77 3.48
C SER A 256 1.11 -2.15 4.97
N ILE A 257 0.62 -3.33 5.33
CA ILE A 257 0.36 -3.71 6.74
C ILE A 257 1.61 -3.61 7.60
N THR A 258 2.76 -4.08 7.12
CA THR A 258 4.04 -4.00 7.87
C THR A 258 4.38 -2.55 8.26
N TRP A 259 4.22 -1.60 7.34
CA TRP A 259 4.50 -0.19 7.60
C TRP A 259 3.45 0.46 8.48
N GLN A 260 2.19 0.08 8.31
CA GLN A 260 1.09 0.53 9.16
C GLN A 260 1.28 0.10 10.62
N LEU A 261 1.67 -1.16 10.85
CA LEU A 261 1.98 -1.72 12.17
C LEU A 261 3.25 -1.10 12.78
N ALA A 262 4.27 -0.81 11.96
CA ALA A 262 5.47 -0.13 12.43
C ALA A 262 5.16 1.34 12.81
N ALA A 263 4.32 2.02 12.03
CA ALA A 263 3.92 3.40 12.28
C ALA A 263 3.02 3.56 13.50
N SER A 264 2.12 2.60 13.75
CA SER A 264 1.30 2.60 14.96
C SER A 264 2.14 2.39 16.22
N ALA A 265 3.17 1.53 16.15
CA ALA A 265 4.09 1.28 17.26
C ALA A 265 5.10 2.42 17.48
N PHE A 266 5.60 3.05 16.41
CA PHE A 266 6.67 4.06 16.45
C PHE A 266 6.35 5.35 15.68
N PRO A 267 5.24 6.05 16.00
CA PRO A 267 4.78 7.20 15.20
C PRO A 267 5.81 8.34 15.14
N ILE A 268 6.46 8.66 16.26
CA ILE A 268 7.48 9.72 16.31
C ILE A 268 8.72 9.39 15.45
N ALA A 269 9.07 8.11 15.31
CA ALA A 269 10.19 7.70 14.46
C ALA A 269 9.91 8.01 12.98
N PHE A 270 8.66 7.80 12.54
CA PHE A 270 8.22 8.18 11.20
C PHE A 270 8.30 9.69 11.00
N LEU A 271 7.81 10.51 11.95
CA LEU A 271 7.86 11.96 11.82
C LEU A 271 9.29 12.54 11.78
N ASN A 272 10.24 11.88 12.42
CA ASN A 272 11.63 12.31 12.42
C ASN A 272 12.36 12.00 11.10
N ASN A 273 11.76 11.23 10.20
CA ASN A 273 12.39 10.83 8.95
C ASN A 273 12.32 11.98 7.92
N PRO A 274 13.44 12.39 7.28
CA PRO A 274 13.41 13.42 6.23
C PRO A 274 12.53 13.04 5.04
N VAL A 275 12.40 11.75 4.71
CA VAL A 275 11.55 11.26 3.62
C VAL A 275 10.08 11.57 3.91
N THR A 276 9.65 11.47 5.17
CA THR A 276 8.29 11.81 5.58
C THR A 276 7.96 13.28 5.31
N TYR A 277 8.89 14.19 5.56
CA TYR A 277 8.70 15.60 5.25
C TYR A 277 8.59 15.86 3.74
N ILE A 278 9.43 15.21 2.93
CA ILE A 278 9.40 15.33 1.46
C ILE A 278 8.07 14.80 0.91
N LEU A 279 7.65 13.62 1.35
CA LEU A 279 6.40 13.00 0.92
C LEU A 279 5.18 13.83 1.36
N LEU A 280 5.21 14.45 2.54
CA LEU A 280 4.18 15.39 2.99
C LEU A 280 4.08 16.59 2.04
N ILE A 281 5.20 17.18 1.62
CA ILE A 281 5.18 18.29 0.67
C ILE A 281 4.61 17.85 -0.68
N ILE A 282 5.02 16.69 -1.20
CA ILE A 282 4.53 16.15 -2.47
C ILE A 282 3.01 15.93 -2.41
N ALA A 283 2.52 15.30 -1.33
CA ALA A 283 1.10 15.07 -1.14
C ALA A 283 0.31 16.39 -1.11
N LEU A 284 0.76 17.38 -0.34
CA LEU A 284 0.10 18.70 -0.29
C LEU A 284 0.17 19.44 -1.63
N ALA A 285 1.24 19.28 -2.41
CA ALA A 285 1.34 19.84 -3.75
C ALA A 285 0.35 19.18 -4.72
N LEU A 286 0.18 17.87 -4.64
CA LEU A 286 -0.80 17.13 -5.43
C LEU A 286 -2.23 17.48 -5.04
N GLU A 287 -2.53 17.67 -3.76
CA GLU A 287 -3.83 18.16 -3.31
C GLU A 287 -4.13 19.54 -3.90
N ARG A 288 -3.18 20.47 -3.83
CA ARG A 288 -3.29 21.81 -4.42
C ARG A 288 -3.42 21.84 -5.94
N SER A 289 -2.98 20.80 -6.64
CA SER A 289 -3.14 20.71 -8.10
C SER A 289 -4.60 20.59 -8.53
N GLY A 290 -5.50 20.23 -7.61
CA GLY A 290 -6.93 20.09 -7.85
C GLY A 290 -7.34 18.80 -8.58
N LEU A 291 -6.39 17.93 -8.94
CA LEU A 291 -6.67 16.66 -9.61
C LEU A 291 -7.61 15.75 -8.82
N CYS A 292 -7.57 15.84 -7.49
CA CYS A 292 -8.42 15.07 -6.57
C CYS A 292 -9.55 15.91 -5.98
N SER A 293 -9.78 17.15 -6.44
CA SER A 293 -10.79 18.03 -5.86
C SER A 293 -12.22 17.49 -5.99
N GLY A 294 -12.48 16.64 -6.99
CA GLY A 294 -13.77 15.96 -7.13
C GLY A 294 -14.11 15.03 -5.98
N ALA A 295 -13.16 14.65 -5.12
CA ALA A 295 -13.44 13.86 -3.92
C ALA A 295 -14.00 14.67 -2.75
N TRP A 296 -13.89 16.01 -2.80
CA TRP A 296 -14.47 16.92 -1.81
C TRP A 296 -15.95 17.23 -2.05
N VAL A 297 -16.48 16.84 -3.21
CA VAL A 297 -17.86 17.11 -3.67
C VAL A 297 -18.72 15.89 -3.44
#